data_AF-A0A497FPD7-F1
#
_entry.id   AF-A0A497FPD7-F1
#
_cell.length_a   1.000
_cell.length_b   1.000
_cell.length_c   1.000
_cell.angle_alpha   90.00
_cell.angle_beta   90.00
_cell.angle_gamma   90.00
#
_symmetry.space_group_name_H-M   'P 1'
#
loop_
_entity.id
_entity.type
_entity.pdbx_description
1 polymer ?
#
loop_
_entity_poly.entity_id
_entity_poly.type
_entity_poly.pdbx_seq_one_letter_code
_entity_poly.pdbx_strand_id
1 'polypeptide(L)' 'MRSRLAELGEKIYEENRVEWEKAYLGKIIAIEVESRSLAGVGDSLDEAYEEAVKKYPGKPFYFRKVGPCAAPGYLF' A
#
# COMPACT_ATOMS: atom_id res chain seq x y z
N MET A 1 -2.60 14.33 -14.02
CA MET A 1 -1.25 14.16 -13.44
C MET A 1 -1.37 13.19 -12.27
N ARG A 2 -0.57 12.12 -12.25
CA ARG A 2 -0.45 11.28 -11.04
C ARG A 2 0.41 12.04 -10.02
N SER A 3 0.11 11.89 -8.73
CA SER A 3 0.92 12.53 -7.68
C SER A 3 2.27 11.82 -7.57
N ARG A 4 3.32 12.56 -7.19
CA ARG A 4 4.67 12.00 -6.96
C ARG A 4 4.66 10.84 -5.96
N LEU A 5 3.76 10.90 -4.97
CA LEU A 5 3.55 9.84 -3.99
C LEU A 5 3.01 8.55 -4.63
N ALA A 6 2.05 8.66 -5.56
CA ALA A 6 1.50 7.50 -6.26
C ALA A 6 2.55 6.85 -7.18
N GLU A 7 3.34 7.63 -7.91
CA GLU A 7 4.39 7.08 -8.79
C GLU A 7 5.48 6.34 -8.01
N LEU A 8 5.92 6.91 -6.88
CA LEU A 8 6.91 6.26 -6.02
C LEU A 8 6.35 5.03 -5.31
N GLY A 9 5.11 5.10 -4.82
CA GLY A 9 4.42 3.97 -4.19
C GLY A 9 4.26 2.78 -5.14
N GLU A 10 3.86 3.05 -6.39
CA GLU A 10 3.76 2.01 -7.44
C GLU A 10 5.12 1.41 -7.76
N LYS A 11 6.18 2.24 -7.85
CA LYS A 11 7.53 1.73 -8.08
C LYS A 11 7.99 0.79 -6.97
N ILE A 12 7.73 1.16 -5.70
CA ILE A 12 8.07 0.31 -4.55
C ILE A 12 7.28 -1.00 -4.58
N TYR A 13 6.00 -0.96 -4.96
CA TYR A 13 5.23 -2.19 -5.17
C TYR A 13 5.86 -3.08 -6.22
N GLU A 14 6.15 -2.56 -7.42
CA GLU A 14 6.65 -3.39 -8.53
C GLU A 14 8.00 -4.04 -8.19
N GLU A 15 8.86 -3.35 -7.44
CA GLU A 15 10.13 -3.91 -6.94
C GLU A 15 9.93 -5.07 -5.96
N ASN A 16 8.86 -5.07 -5.17
CA ASN A 16 8.56 -6.08 -4.14
C ASN A 16 7.41 -7.03 -4.55
N ARG A 17 6.91 -6.90 -5.78
CA ARG A 17 5.67 -7.53 -6.24
C ARG A 17 5.65 -9.03 -6.02
N VAL A 18 6.73 -9.72 -6.38
CA VAL A 18 6.83 -11.18 -6.29
C VAL A 18 6.64 -11.66 -4.85
N GLU A 19 7.22 -10.95 -3.88
CA GLU A 19 7.12 -11.30 -2.46
C GLU A 19 5.74 -10.96 -1.91
N TRP A 20 5.24 -9.75 -2.20
CA TRP A 20 3.99 -9.27 -1.63
C TRP A 20 2.77 -9.95 -2.24
N GLU A 21 2.77 -10.26 -3.54
CA GLU A 21 1.70 -11.06 -4.15
C GLU A 21 1.67 -12.48 -3.60
N LYS A 22 2.82 -13.06 -3.24
CA LYS A 22 2.86 -14.39 -2.61
C LYS A 22 2.31 -14.34 -1.18
N ALA A 23 2.58 -13.28 -0.43
CA ALA A 23 2.23 -13.18 0.99
C ALA A 23 0.83 -12.59 1.25
N TYR A 24 0.37 -11.65 0.40
CA TYR A 24 -0.75 -10.75 0.71
C TYR A 24 -1.76 -10.64 -0.42
N LEU A 25 -1.83 -11.61 -1.34
CA LEU A 25 -2.75 -11.58 -2.48
C LEU A 25 -4.17 -11.21 -2.05
N GLY A 26 -4.74 -10.19 -2.70
CA GLY A 26 -6.10 -9.72 -2.43
C GLY A 26 -6.25 -8.77 -1.25
N LYS A 27 -5.23 -8.63 -0.39
CA LYS A 27 -5.22 -7.66 0.72
C LYS A 27 -4.92 -6.25 0.22
N ILE A 28 -5.23 -5.26 1.05
CA ILE A 28 -4.80 -3.87 0.88
C ILE A 28 -3.53 -3.67 1.69
N ILE A 29 -2.55 -3.05 1.06
CA ILE A 29 -1.30 -2.68 1.73
C ILE A 29 -1.14 -1.17 1.75
N ALA A 30 -0.51 -0.71 2.82
CA ALA A 30 -0.02 0.64 2.99
C ALA A 30 1.49 0.65 2.82
N ILE A 31 2.00 1.50 1.93
CA ILE A 31 3.42 1.69 1.69
C ILE A 31 3.80 3.07 2.20
N GLU A 32 4.78 3.13 3.10
CA GLU A 32 5.42 4.39 3.47
C GLU A 32 6.55 4.65 2.49
N VAL A 33 6.42 5.75 1.73
CA VAL A 33 7.22 5.99 0.53
C VAL A 33 8.64 6.46 0.85
N GLU A 34 8.83 7.22 1.93
CA GLU A 34 10.15 7.75 2.30
C GLU A 34 11.10 6.64 2.77
N SER A 35 10.60 5.73 3.61
CA SER A 35 11.32 4.56 4.11
C SER A 35 11.26 3.35 3.18
N ARG A 36 10.46 3.43 2.11
CA ARG A 36 10.25 2.35 1.14
C ARG A 36 9.80 1.05 1.80
N SER A 37 8.99 1.15 2.86
CA SER A 37 8.62 0.03 3.72
C SER A 37 7.13 -0.29 3.62
N LEU A 38 6.82 -1.57 3.78
CA LEU A 38 5.45 -2.03 4.03
C LEU A 38 5.03 -1.55 5.43
N ALA A 39 4.12 -0.58 5.45
CA ALA A 39 3.66 0.09 6.66
C ALA A 39 2.52 -0.65 7.35
N GLY A 40 1.61 -1.25 6.57
CA GLY A 40 0.46 -1.99 7.09
C GLY A 40 -0.18 -2.88 6.03
N VAL A 41 -0.90 -3.89 6.48
CA VAL A 41 -1.63 -4.85 5.64
C VAL A 41 -3.02 -5.07 6.26
N GLY A 42 -4.07 -4.97 5.46
CA GLY A 42 -5.45 -5.17 5.94
C GLY A 42 -6.34 -5.79 4.88
N ASP A 43 -7.47 -6.35 5.30
CA ASP A 43 -8.54 -6.74 4.38
C ASP A 43 -9.37 -5.51 3.93
N SER A 44 -9.26 -4.41 4.69
CA SER A 44 -9.84 -3.10 4.40
C SER A 44 -8.78 -1.99 4.38
N LEU A 45 -9.16 -0.82 3.83
CA LEU A 45 -8.29 0.36 3.82
C LEU A 45 -8.06 0.89 5.24
N ASP A 46 -9.08 0.82 6.08
CA ASP A 46 -9.01 1.27 7.48
C ASP A 46 -8.05 0.39 8.29
N GLU A 47 -8.13 -0.93 8.15
CA GLU A 47 -7.18 -1.86 8.80
C GLU A 47 -5.73 -1.58 8.36
N ALA A 48 -5.49 -1.45 7.06
CA ALA A 48 -4.16 -1.16 6.53
C ALA A 48 -3.64 0.21 7.03
N TYR A 49 -4.52 1.21 7.18
CA TYR A 49 -4.17 2.52 7.72
C TYR A 49 -3.87 2.46 9.22
N GLU A 50 -4.69 1.76 10.01
CA GLU A 50 -4.46 1.61 11.44
C GLU A 50 -3.12 0.94 11.75
N GLU A 51 -2.74 -0.09 10.99
CA GLU A 51 -1.42 -0.70 11.11
C GLU A 51 -0.31 0.28 10.71
N ALA A 52 -0.49 0.99 9.59
CA ALA A 52 0.50 1.93 9.08
C ALA A 52 0.79 3.08 10.05
N VAL A 53 -0.24 3.67 10.66
CA VAL A 53 -0.09 4.78 11.60
C VAL A 53 0.58 4.34 12.91
N LYS A 54 0.32 3.10 13.37
CA LYS A 54 1.02 2.55 14.54
C LYS A 54 2.53 2.45 14.30
N LYS A 55 2.93 2.11 13.08
CA LYS A 55 4.35 1.94 12.70
C LYS A 55 5.03 3.25 12.29
N TYR A 56 4.31 4.15 11.62
CA TYR A 56 4.83 5.39 11.04
C TYR A 56 3.88 6.58 11.31
N PRO A 57 3.75 7.04 12.55
CA PRO A 57 2.80 8.10 12.89
C PRO A 57 3.09 9.39 12.11
N GLY A 58 2.05 9.97 11.51
CA GLY A 58 2.12 11.25 10.79
C GLY A 58 2.82 11.21 9.42
N LYS A 59 3.16 10.01 8.92
CA LYS A 59 3.77 9.84 7.60
C LYS A 59 2.71 9.67 6.50
N PRO A 60 3.03 10.07 5.25
CA PRO A 60 2.14 9.85 4.12
C PRO A 60 2.24 8.40 3.61
N PHE A 61 1.09 7.80 3.31
CA PHE A 61 1.01 6.42 2.83
C PHE A 61 0.41 6.34 1.44
N TYR A 62 0.92 5.40 0.65
CA TYR A 62 0.32 4.97 -0.60
C TYR A 62 -0.39 3.64 -0.39
N PHE A 63 -1.66 3.56 -0.76
CA PHE A 63 -2.48 2.36 -0.61
C PHE A 63 -2.69 1.66 -1.95
N ARG A 64 -2.56 0.34 -1.96
CA ARG A 64 -2.81 -0.48 -3.15
C ARG A 64 -3.37 -1.83 -2.75
N LYS A 65 -4.28 -2.36 -3.57
CA LYS A 65 -4.67 -3.77 -3.49
C LYS A 65 -3.59 -4.64 -4.13
N VAL A 66 -3.16 -5.67 -3.40
CA VAL A 66 -2.14 -6.61 -3.88
C VAL A 66 -2.75 -7.55 -4.90
N GLY A 67 -2.13 -7.58 -6.09
CA GLY A 67 -2.55 -8.38 -7.21
C GLY A 67 -2.66 -7.59 -8.52
N PRO A 68 -3.24 -8.21 -9.57
CA PRO A 68 -3.26 -7.66 -10.92
C PRO A 68 -4.14 -6.41 -11.08
N CYS A 69 -5.10 -6.20 -10.17
CA CYS A 69 -5.93 -5.01 -10.13
C CYS A 69 -5.50 -4.13 -8.95
N ALA A 70 -4.87 -3.00 -9.25
CA ALA A 70 -4.41 -2.05 -8.25
C ALA A 70 -5.55 -1.37 -7.48
N ALA A 71 -6.78 -1.37 -8.02
CA ALA A 71 -7.92 -0.66 -7.43
C ALA A 71 -8.33 -1.27 -6.07
N PRO A 72 -8.09 -0.57 -4.94
CA PRO A 72 -8.99 -0.71 -3.81
C PRO A 72 -10.32 -0.11 -4.29
N GLY A 73 -11.44 -0.81 -4.11
CA GLY A 73 -12.71 -0.43 -4.73
C GLY A 73 -13.09 1.04 -4.53
N TYR A 74 -13.71 1.65 -5.54
CA TYR A 74 -14.45 2.90 -5.36
C TYR A 74 -15.61 2.64 -4.38
N LEU A 75 -15.54 3.22 -3.19
CA LEU A 75 -16.70 3.45 -2.35
C LEU A 75 -17.45 4.64 -2.95
N PHE A 76 -18.67 4.41 -3.44
CA PHE A 76 -19.62 5.46 -3.79
C PHE A 76 -20.19 6.09 -2.52
#